data_AF-A0A0Q6UR77-F1
#
_entry.id   AF-A0A0Q6UR77-F1
#
_cell.length_a   1.000
_cell.length_b   1.000
_cell.length_c   1.000
_cell.angle_alpha   90.00
_cell.angle_beta   90.00
_cell.angle_gamma   90.00
#
_symmetry.space_group_name_H-M   'P 1'
#
loop_
_entity.id
_entity.type
_entity.pdbx_description
1 polymer ?
#
loop_
_entity_poly.entity_id
_entity_poly.type
_entity_poly.pdbx_seq_one_letter_code
_entity_poly.pdbx_strand_id
1 'polypeptide(L)' 'MGLEFEAVFFVGVDDLARAHPDLFDKYLYVGATRAATYLGLTSSGQSLPPALEALKDDFGEDWG' A
#
# COMPACT_ATOMS: atom_id res chain seq x y z
N MET A 1 17.44 5.30 15.54
CA MET A 1 16.19 4.83 16.16
C MET A 1 15.15 4.76 15.04
N GLY A 2 14.81 3.57 14.55
CA GLY A 2 13.76 3.43 13.53
C GLY A 2 12.40 3.60 14.20
N LEU A 3 11.56 4.51 13.70
CA LEU A 3 10.16 4.54 14.10
C LEU A 3 9.47 3.32 13.50
N GLU A 4 9.20 2.33 14.33
CA GLU A 4 8.20 1.29 14.08
C GLU A 4 6.84 1.86 14.48
N PHE A 5 5.82 1.56 13.69
CA PHE A 5 4.45 2.01 13.94
C PHE A 5 3.58 0.78 14.15
N GLU A 6 2.64 0.84 15.09
CA GLU A 6 1.69 -0.25 15.30
C GLU A 6 0.88 -0.56 14.03
N ALA A 7 0.50 0.49 13.30
CA ALA A 7 -0.20 0.40 12.04
C ALA A 7 0.39 1.36 10.99
N VAL A 8 0.42 0.93 9.73
CA VAL A 8 0.78 1.76 8.57
C VAL A 8 -0.36 1.68 7.54
N PHE A 9 -0.75 2.84 7.01
CA PHE A 9 -1.80 2.94 5.99
C PHE A 9 -1.25 3.65 4.76
N PHE A 10 -1.36 3.01 3.60
CA PHE A 10 -1.16 3.65 2.32
C PHE A 10 -2.51 3.97 1.70
N VAL A 11 -2.76 5.24 1.43
CA VAL A 11 -4.00 5.71 0.81
C VAL A 11 -3.72 6.10 -0.64
N GLY A 12 -4.47 5.54 -1.59
CA GLY A 12 -4.28 5.79 -3.02
C GLY A 12 -2.98 5.20 -3.57
N VAL A 13 -2.76 3.90 -3.37
CA VAL A 13 -1.52 3.20 -3.81
C VAL A 13 -1.33 3.24 -5.33
N ASP A 14 -2.41 3.31 -6.09
CA ASP A 14 -2.44 3.49 -7.54
C ASP A 14 -1.93 4.88 -7.97
N ASP A 15 -2.34 5.93 -7.26
CA ASP A 15 -1.83 7.28 -7.48
C ASP A 15 -0.34 7.38 -7.11
N LEU A 16 0.06 6.76 -6.00
CA LEU A 16 1.45 6.71 -5.56
C LEU A 16 2.34 5.99 -6.59
N ALA A 17 1.89 4.84 -7.10
CA ALA A 17 2.61 4.09 -8.13
C ALA A 17 2.74 4.88 -9.44
N ARG A 18 1.72 5.67 -9.80
CA ARG A 18 1.75 6.52 -10.99
C ARG A 18 2.70 7.71 -10.83
N ALA A 19 2.72 8.33 -9.66
CA ALA A 19 3.56 9.50 -9.38
C ALA A 19 5.04 9.13 -9.24
N HIS A 20 5.35 7.97 -8.65
CA HIS A 20 6.71 7.55 -8.34
C HIS A 20 6.94 6.05 -8.67
N PRO A 21 6.87 5.65 -9.95
CA PRO A 21 6.92 4.24 -10.34
C PRO A 21 8.19 3.53 -9.86
N ASP A 22 9.36 4.16 -9.98
CA ASP A 22 10.65 3.55 -9.58
C ASP A 22 10.84 3.45 -8.05
N LEU A 23 10.03 4.17 -7.27
CA LEU A 23 10.13 4.20 -5.80
C LEU A 23 8.98 3.50 -5.10
N PHE A 24 7.92 3.15 -5.83
CA PHE A 24 6.72 2.56 -5.27
C PHE A 24 7.02 1.30 -4.45
N ASP A 25 7.74 0.34 -5.04
CA ASP A 25 8.14 -0.90 -4.37
C ASP A 25 8.96 -0.63 -3.09
N LYS A 26 9.83 0.37 -3.14
CA LYS A 26 10.64 0.76 -1.98
C LYS A 26 9.79 1.36 -0.87
N TYR A 27 8.84 2.22 -1.20
CA TYR A 27 7.92 2.78 -0.21
C TYR A 27 7.06 1.70 0.42
N LEU A 28 6.50 0.80 -0.39
CA LEU A 28 5.70 -0.31 0.09
C LEU A 28 6.51 -1.23 1.03
N TYR A 29 7.72 -1.62 0.63
CA TYR A 29 8.61 -2.45 1.46
C TYR A 29 8.94 -1.77 2.80
N VAL A 30 9.33 -0.50 2.77
CA VAL A 30 9.67 0.23 4.01
C VAL A 30 8.45 0.40 4.91
N GLY A 31 7.27 0.70 4.36
CA GLY A 31 6.06 0.83 5.16
C GLY A 31 5.61 -0.51 5.74
N ALA A 32 5.62 -1.58 4.95
CA ALA A 32 5.26 -2.91 5.39
C ALA A 32 6.20 -3.43 6.50
N THR A 33 7.51 -3.24 6.35
CA THR A 33 8.49 -3.64 7.37
C THR A 33 8.49 -2.77 8.63
N ARG A 34 7.83 -1.60 8.58
CA ARG A 34 7.66 -0.71 9.73
C ARG A 34 6.31 -0.86 10.44
N ALA A 35 5.37 -1.57 9.83
CA ALA A 35 4.12 -1.95 10.47
C ALA A 35 4.38 -3.12 11.43
N ALA A 36 4.21 -2.89 12.72
CA ALA A 36 4.38 -3.94 13.73
C ALA A 36 3.21 -4.93 13.75
N THR A 37 1.99 -4.45 13.49
CA THR A 37 0.77 -5.27 13.62
C THR A 37 -0.16 -5.15 12.42
N TYR A 38 -0.42 -3.93 11.93
CA TYR A 38 -1.43 -3.71 10.88
C TYR A 38 -0.87 -2.96 9.67
N LEU A 39 -1.15 -3.49 8.48
CA LEU A 39 -0.88 -2.83 7.22
C LEU A 39 -2.20 -2.68 6.46
N GLY A 40 -2.59 -1.44 6.17
CA GLY A 40 -3.76 -1.12 5.35
C GLY A 40 -3.34 -0.47 4.04
N LEU A 41 -4.06 -0.82 2.95
CA LEU A 41 -3.83 -0.30 1.61
C LEU A 41 -5.18 0.10 1.01
N THR A 42 -5.28 1.28 0.42
CA THR A 42 -6.44 1.70 -0.37
C THR A 42 -6.01 2.11 -1.77
N SER A 43 -6.89 1.91 -2.74
CA SER A 43 -6.73 2.36 -4.13
C SER A 43 -7.83 3.35 -4.45
N SER A 44 -7.49 4.44 -5.15
CA SER A 44 -8.46 5.44 -5.62
C SER A 44 -9.18 4.99 -6.90
N GLY A 45 -8.51 4.16 -7.72
CA GLY A 45 -9.01 3.67 -9.00
C GLY A 45 -9.40 2.18 -9.01
N GLN A 46 -9.99 1.76 -10.14
CA GLN A 46 -10.46 0.39 -10.42
C GLN A 46 -9.34 -0.63 -10.72
N SER A 47 -8.09 -0.19 -10.79
CA SER A 47 -6.95 -1.01 -11.19
C SER A 47 -5.84 -0.86 -10.17
N LEU A 48 -5.27 -1.97 -9.73
CA LEU A 48 -4.15 -1.94 -8.81
C LEU A 48 -2.83 -1.80 -9.58
N PRO A 49 -1.78 -1.27 -8.93
CA PRO A 49 -0.43 -1.36 -9.46
C PRO A 49 -0.07 -2.82 -9.76
N PRO A 50 0.75 -3.11 -10.80
CA PRO A 50 1.14 -4.49 -11.14
C PRO A 50 1.69 -5.30 -9.97
N ALA A 51 2.41 -4.64 -9.05
CA ALA A 51 2.97 -5.26 -7.84
C ALA A 51 1.89 -5.74 -6.83
N LEU A 52 0.67 -5.21 -6.92
CA LEU A 52 -0.46 -5.53 -6.03
C LEU A 52 -1.58 -6.29 -6.73
N GLU A 53 -1.49 -6.56 -8.04
CA GLU A 53 -2.53 -7.27 -8.80
C GLU A 53 -2.85 -8.66 -8.24
N ALA A 54 -1.85 -9.35 -7.65
CA ALA A 54 -2.07 -10.64 -7.01
C ALA A 54 -2.95 -10.57 -5.75
N LEU A 55 -3.06 -9.40 -5.13
CA LEU A 55 -3.86 -9.15 -3.93
C LEU A 55 -5.24 -8.57 -4.26
N LYS A 56 -5.58 -8.43 -5.54
CA LYS A 56 -6.81 -7.76 -5.97
C LYS A 56 -8.08 -8.38 -5.42
N ASP A 57 -8.11 -9.71 -5.28
CA ASP A 57 -9.27 -10.44 -4.74
C ASP A 57 -9.41 -10.25 -3.22
N ASP A 58 -8.33 -9.87 -2.53
CA ASP A 58 -8.33 -9.56 -1.10
C ASP A 58 -8.78 -8.12 -0.79
N PHE A 59 -8.87 -7.24 -1.80
CA PHE A 59 -9.36 -5.87 -1.62
C PHE A 59 -10.89 -5.87 -1.53
N GLY A 60 -11.41 -5.32 -0.44
CA GLY A 60 -12.82 -4.96 -0.36
C GLY A 60 -13.16 -3.78 -1.29
N GLU A 61 -14.40 -3.78 -1.82
CA GLU A 61 -14.88 -2.70 -2.71
C GLU A 61 -14.98 -1.34 -1.99
N ASP A 62 -15.21 -1.35 -0.68
CA ASP A 62 -15.31 -0.16 0.16
C ASP A 62 -14.91 -0.51 1.61
N TRP A 63 -14.51 0.51 2.39
CA TRP A 63 -14.09 0.33 3.79
C TRP A 63 -15.25 0.33 4.79
N GLY A 64 -16.48 0.64 4.35
CA GLY A 64 -17.69 0.64 5.19
C GLY A 64 -17.84 1.89 6.05
#